data_AF-A0A348NUC1-F1
#
_entry.id   AF-A0A348NUC1-F1
#
_cell.length_a   1.000
_cell.length_b   1.000
_cell.length_c   1.000
_cell.angle_alpha   90.00
_cell.angle_beta   90.00
_cell.angle_gamma   90.00
#
_symmetry.space_group_name_H-M   'P 1'
#
loop_
_entity.id
_entity.type
_entity.pdbx_description
1 polymer ?
#
loop_
_entity_poly.entity_id
_entity_poly.type
_entity_poly.pdbx_seq_one_letter_code
_entity_poly.pdbx_strand_id
1 'polypeptide(L)'
;MAIGTKELAPAELDTMEDHRLVEELRKAKEELFNLRFQSATGQLESHGRIRAVKRDIARLYTVIRERELGIRATPAPAEVATKAKKTKAKKTEDASAGAEGEAE
;
A
#
# COMPACT_ATOMS: atom_id res chain seq x y z
N MET A 1 25.49 -2.80 -8.49
CA MET A 1 24.40 -2.32 -9.37
C MET A 1 23.06 -2.61 -8.70
N ALA A 2 22.38 -1.57 -8.19
CA ALA A 2 21.00 -1.71 -7.74
C ALA A 2 20.11 -1.80 -9.00
N ILE A 3 19.51 -2.96 -9.22
CA ILE A 3 18.52 -3.16 -10.28
C ILE A 3 17.15 -3.09 -9.57
N GLY A 4 16.40 -2.04 -9.86
CA GLY A 4 15.18 -1.62 -9.14
C GLY A 4 15.23 -0.12 -8.81
N THR A 5 14.10 0.49 -8.45
CA THR A 5 14.12 1.83 -7.84
C THR A 5 14.82 1.76 -6.48
N LYS A 6 15.58 2.81 -6.13
CA LYS A 6 16.22 2.90 -4.81
C LYS A 6 15.18 2.94 -3.69
N GLU A 7 14.04 3.57 -4.00
CA GLU A 7 12.87 3.76 -3.12
C GLU A 7 12.18 2.45 -2.70
N LEU A 8 12.40 1.35 -3.42
CA LEU A 8 11.83 0.01 -3.12
C LEU A 8 12.92 -0.95 -2.62
N ALA A 9 13.93 -0.41 -1.92
CA ALA A 9 14.90 -1.20 -1.20
C ALA A 9 14.25 -1.91 0.00
N PRO A 10 14.67 -3.14 0.37
CA PRO A 10 14.06 -3.90 1.46
C PRO A 10 13.96 -3.12 2.77
N ALA A 11 15.01 -2.36 3.10
CA ALA A 11 15.06 -1.54 4.31
C ALA A 11 14.02 -0.41 4.33
N GLU A 12 13.69 0.15 3.16
CA GLU A 12 12.70 1.22 3.04
C GLU A 12 11.28 0.64 3.09
N LEU A 13 11.05 -0.49 2.45
CA LEU A 13 9.78 -1.25 2.51
C LEU A 13 9.42 -1.69 3.93
N ASP A 14 10.42 -2.01 4.74
CA ASP A 14 10.23 -2.41 6.14
C ASP A 14 9.69 -1.26 7.01
N THR A 15 9.89 0.00 6.60
CA THR A 15 9.35 1.17 7.33
C THR A 15 7.92 1.53 6.95
N MET A 16 7.37 0.93 5.89
CA MET A 16 6.06 1.25 5.36
C MET A 16 4.94 0.44 6.01
N GLU A 17 3.75 1.03 6.09
CA GLU A 17 2.52 0.35 6.50
C GLU A 17 2.04 -0.65 5.43
N ASP A 18 1.31 -1.68 5.87
CA ASP A 18 0.83 -2.75 4.98
C ASP A 18 -0.07 -2.23 3.85
N HIS A 19 -0.92 -1.23 4.12
CA HIS A 19 -1.79 -0.64 3.10
C HIS A 19 -0.97 0.04 1.99
N ARG A 20 0.09 0.75 2.37
CA ARG A 20 0.96 1.45 1.43
C ARG A 20 1.74 0.47 0.54
N LEU A 21 2.20 -0.66 1.08
CA LEU A 21 2.84 -1.71 0.28
C LEU A 21 1.90 -2.26 -0.81
N VAL A 22 0.62 -2.43 -0.51
CA VAL A 22 -0.39 -2.90 -1.47
C VAL A 22 -0.66 -1.85 -2.55
N GLU A 23 -0.71 -0.57 -2.19
CA GLU A 23 -0.85 0.52 -3.16
C GLU A 23 0.33 0.61 -4.12
N GLU A 24 1.56 0.53 -3.60
CA GLU A 24 2.76 0.56 -4.42
C GLU A 24 2.87 -0.66 -5.34
N LEU A 25 2.41 -1.82 -4.87
CA LEU A 25 2.30 -3.02 -5.70
C LEU A 25 1.34 -2.81 -6.88
N ARG A 26 0.20 -2.14 -6.67
CA ARG A 26 -0.73 -1.80 -7.75
C ARG A 26 -0.08 -0.85 -8.76
N LYS A 27 0.54 0.23 -8.29
CA LYS A 27 1.26 1.20 -9.13
C LYS A 27 2.35 0.53 -9.98
N ALA A 28 3.16 -0.35 -9.37
CA ALA A 28 4.22 -1.07 -10.07
C ALA A 28 3.67 -2.04 -11.14
N LYS A 29 2.49 -2.64 -10.91
CA LYS A 29 1.83 -3.49 -11.92
C LYS A 29 1.28 -2.69 -13.09
N GLU A 30 0.68 -1.53 -12.83
CA GLU A 30 0.21 -0.62 -13.89
C GLU A 30 1.39 -0.14 -14.74
N GLU A 31 2.50 0.24 -14.11
CA GLU A 31 3.73 0.60 -14.81
C GLU A 31 4.23 -0.57 -15.68
N LEU A 32 4.26 -1.79 -15.13
CA LEU A 32 4.67 -2.97 -15.91
C LEU A 32 3.75 -3.23 -17.10
N PHE A 33 2.44 -3.00 -16.96
CA PHE A 33 1.48 -3.14 -18.06
C PHE A 33 1.79 -2.12 -19.16
N ASN A 34 1.97 -0.85 -18.80
CA ASN A 34 2.30 0.22 -19.75
C ASN A 34 3.63 -0.05 -20.46
N LEU A 35 4.66 -0.48 -19.74
CA LEU A 35 5.96 -0.82 -20.33
C LEU A 35 5.88 -2.03 -21.27
N ARG A 36 5.02 -3.01 -20.99
CA ARG A 36 4.78 -4.15 -21.90
C ARG A 36 4.04 -3.71 -23.15
N PHE A 37 3.08 -2.80 -23.01
CA PHE A 37 2.39 -2.20 -24.15
C PHE A 37 3.36 -1.42 -25.05
N GLN A 38 4.17 -0.54 -24.47
CA GLN A 38 5.23 0.20 -25.18
C GLN A 38 6.28 -0.72 -25.82
N SER A 39 6.62 -1.83 -25.14
CA SER A 39 7.54 -2.83 -25.68
C SER A 39 6.95 -3.55 -26.90
N ALA A 40 5.63 -3.76 -26.93
CA ALA A 40 4.95 -4.40 -28.06
C ALA A 40 4.82 -3.46 -29.26
N THR A 41 4.66 -2.15 -29.02
CA THR A 41 4.63 -1.13 -30.09
C THR A 41 6.03 -0.72 -30.57
N GLY A 42 7.09 -1.18 -29.90
CA GLY A 42 8.47 -0.85 -30.25
C GLY A 42 8.90 0.58 -29.89
N GLN A 43 8.09 1.30 -29.11
CA GLN A 43 8.34 2.70 -28.70
C GLN A 43 9.02 2.79 -27.33
N LEU A 44 9.53 1.67 -26.79
CA LEU A 44 10.11 1.63 -25.46
C LEU A 44 11.52 2.22 -25.44
N GLU A 45 11.70 3.33 -24.74
CA GLU A 45 13.00 4.00 -24.60
C GLU A 45 13.99 3.22 -23.72
N SER A 46 13.51 2.52 -22.68
CA SER A 46 14.36 1.82 -21.70
C SER A 46 13.91 0.39 -21.42
N HIS A 47 14.50 -0.57 -22.14
CA HIS A 47 14.28 -2.01 -21.90
C HIS A 47 14.72 -2.46 -20.50
N GLY A 48 15.71 -1.77 -19.89
CA GLY A 48 16.18 -2.05 -18.54
C GLY A 48 15.11 -1.83 -17.47
N ARG A 49 14.15 -0.92 -17.73
CA ARG A 49 13.08 -0.57 -16.79
C ARG A 49 12.14 -1.74 -16.53
N ILE A 50 11.81 -2.54 -17.56
CA ILE A 50 10.98 -3.75 -17.39
C ILE A 50 11.59 -4.69 -16.35
N ARG A 51 12.92 -4.89 -16.39
CA ARG A 51 13.61 -5.77 -15.45
C ARG A 51 13.66 -5.17 -14.04
N ALA A 52 13.78 -3.86 -13.91
CA ALA A 52 13.73 -3.15 -12.63
C ALA A 52 12.35 -3.32 -11.97
N VAL A 53 11.27 -2.95 -12.69
CA VAL A 53 9.89 -3.02 -12.18
C VAL A 53 9.51 -4.46 -11.79
N LYS A 54 9.92 -5.47 -12.57
CA LYS A 54 9.70 -6.88 -12.20
C LYS A 54 10.34 -7.26 -10.87
N ARG A 55 11.55 -6.76 -10.58
CA ARG A 55 12.21 -7.01 -9.29
C ARG A 55 11.53 -6.27 -8.16
N ASP A 56 11.09 -5.04 -8.41
CA ASP A 56 10.42 -4.22 -7.41
C ASP A 56 9.10 -4.88 -6.97
N ILE A 57 8.32 -5.40 -7.93
CA ILE A 57 7.12 -6.23 -7.64
C ILE A 57 7.49 -7.47 -6.81
N ALA A 58 8.56 -8.18 -7.18
CA ALA A 58 9.00 -9.37 -6.43
C ALA A 58 9.39 -9.03 -4.99
N ARG A 59 10.07 -7.89 -4.76
CA ARG A 59 10.44 -7.41 -3.42
C ARG A 59 9.21 -7.09 -2.57
N LEU A 60 8.24 -6.36 -3.13
CA LEU A 60 6.99 -6.06 -2.45
C LEU A 60 6.27 -7.34 -2.02
N TYR A 61 6.16 -8.33 -2.91
CA TYR A 61 5.58 -9.63 -2.56
C TYR A 61 6.35 -10.37 -1.47
N THR A 62 7.69 -10.35 -1.50
CA THR A 62 8.48 -11.01 -0.45
C THR A 62 8.24 -10.39 0.91
N VAL A 63 8.21 -9.05 1.02
CA VAL A 63 7.99 -8.35 2.29
C VAL A 63 6.59 -8.62 2.83
N ILE A 64 5.57 -8.53 1.98
CA ILE A 64 4.18 -8.86 2.37
C ILE A 64 4.12 -10.29 2.91
N ARG A 65 4.74 -11.25 2.21
CA ARG A 65 4.73 -12.65 2.63
C ARG A 65 5.52 -12.90 3.91
N GLU A 66 6.67 -12.25 4.09
CA GLU A 66 7.47 -12.35 5.32
C GLU A 66 6.71 -11.76 6.52
N ARG A 67 5.91 -10.71 6.32
CA ARG A 67 5.02 -10.15 7.35
C ARG A 67 3.87 -11.10 7.71
N GLU A 68 3.22 -11.71 6.71
CA GLU A 68 2.20 -12.74 6.94
C GLU A 68 2.73 -13.93 7.74
N LEU A 69 4.00 -14.30 7.51
CA LEU A 69 4.66 -15.40 8.20
C LEU A 69 5.31 -14.98 9.54
N GLY A 70 5.23 -13.70 9.92
CA GLY A 70 5.82 -13.17 11.15
C GLY A 70 7.36 -13.18 11.18
N ILE A 71 8.01 -13.34 10.02
CA ILE A 71 9.48 -13.42 9.89
C ILE A 71 10.10 -12.01 9.98
N ARG A 72 9.37 -10.98 9.52
CA ARG A 72 9.78 -9.58 9.66
C ARG A 72 8.86 -8.85 10.64
N ALA A 73 9.48 -8.01 11.47
CA ALA A 73 8.75 -7.10 12.34
C ALA A 73 8.03 -6.06 11.47
N THR A 74 6.70 -6.05 11.51
CA THR A 74 5.92 -4.88 11.08
C THR A 74 6.37 -3.70 11.92
N PRO A 75 6.62 -2.52 11.33
CA PRO A 75 6.80 -1.32 12.12
C PRO A 75 5.46 -1.13 12.85
N ALA A 76 5.49 -1.33 14.17
CA ALA A 76 4.34 -1.08 15.02
C ALA A 76 3.85 0.35 14.73
N PRO A 77 2.54 0.57 14.57
CA PRO A 77 2.00 1.91 14.38
C PRO A 77 2.37 2.74 15.61
N ALA A 78 3.38 3.59 15.48
CA ALA A 78 3.67 4.61 16.45
C ALA A 78 2.56 5.67 16.34
N GLU A 79 1.69 5.66 17.34
CA GLU A 79 0.74 6.72 17.72
C GLU A 79 -0.61 6.84 16.99
N VAL A 80 -1.54 5.91 17.27
CA VAL A 80 -2.97 6.29 17.36
C VAL A 80 -3.68 5.57 18.53
N ALA A 81 -3.21 5.82 19.75
CA ALA A 81 -3.90 5.31 20.95
C ALA A 81 -3.74 6.22 22.17
N THR A 82 -3.93 7.54 22.06
CA THR A 82 -4.33 8.35 23.23
C THR A 82 -5.27 9.49 22.80
N LYS A 83 -6.37 9.68 23.56
CA LYS A 83 -7.32 10.83 23.55
C LYS A 83 -8.62 10.77 22.71
N ALA A 84 -9.28 9.63 22.59
CA ALA A 84 -10.71 9.60 22.18
C ALA A 84 -11.72 9.29 23.32
N LYS A 85 -11.28 9.21 24.59
CA LYS A 85 -12.13 8.79 25.73
C LYS A 85 -12.49 9.87 26.75
N LYS A 86 -12.42 11.19 26.45
CA LYS A 86 -12.70 12.22 27.49
C LYS A 86 -13.38 13.54 27.08
N THR A 87 -14.14 13.59 25.98
CA THR A 87 -14.90 14.81 25.60
C THR A 87 -16.36 14.57 25.19
N LYS A 88 -16.94 13.39 25.45
CA LYS A 88 -18.37 13.13 25.18
C LYS A 88 -19.12 12.72 26.44
N ALA A 89 -19.03 13.55 27.47
CA ALA A 89 -19.82 13.43 28.70
C ALA A 89 -20.11 14.82 29.31
N LYS A 90 -20.77 15.72 28.56
CA LYS A 90 -21.63 16.76 29.14
C LYS A 90 -22.56 17.36 28.09
N LYS A 91 -23.87 17.15 28.29
CA LYS A 91 -25.02 17.95 27.82
C LYS A 91 -25.46 17.73 26.35
N THR A 92 -26.41 16.82 26.05
CA THR A 92 -27.90 17.01 26.03
C THR A 92 -28.29 18.21 25.18
N GLU A 93 -28.98 18.04 24.06
CA GLU A 93 -30.44 17.80 23.96
C GLU A 93 -30.76 17.30 22.53
N ASP A 94 -31.51 16.19 22.41
CA ASP A 94 -32.81 16.08 21.68
C ASP A 94 -32.68 16.12 20.13
N ALA A 95 -33.21 15.20 19.31
CA ALA A 95 -34.33 14.30 19.47
C ALA A 95 -34.21 13.11 18.49
N SER A 96 -34.84 12.02 18.91
CA SER A 96 -35.09 10.76 18.22
C SER A 96 -36.09 10.83 17.06
N ALA A 97 -35.83 10.08 15.99
CA ALA A 97 -36.78 9.23 15.25
C ALA A 97 -35.96 8.46 14.19
N GLY A 98 -35.87 7.12 14.19
CA GLY A 98 -36.95 6.19 13.86
C GLY A 98 -37.00 6.06 12.33
N ALA A 99 -36.19 5.18 11.73
CA ALA A 99 -36.51 3.79 11.38
C ALA A 99 -37.34 3.65 10.09
N GLU A 100 -36.93 2.68 9.25
CA GLU A 100 -37.61 2.14 8.05
C GLU A 100 -37.50 3.01 6.79
N GLY A 101 -37.22 2.51 5.59
CA GLY A 101 -37.16 1.16 5.04
C GLY A 101 -36.79 1.23 3.55
N GLU A 102 -36.75 0.08 2.92
CA GLU A 102 -36.35 -0.26 1.55
C GLU A 102 -37.13 0.45 0.41
N ALA A 103 -36.59 0.27 -0.82
CA ALA A 103 -37.13 0.59 -2.15
C ALA A 103 -37.04 2.09 -2.55
N GLU A 104 -36.63 2.49 -3.76
CA GLU A 104 -36.56 1.89 -5.10
C GLU A 104 -35.46 2.62 -5.89
#